data_AF-A0A7R9EVA6-F1
#
_entry.id   AF-A0A7R9EVA6-F1
#
_cell.length_a   1.000
_cell.length_b   1.000
_cell.length_c   1.000
_cell.angle_alpha   90.00
_cell.angle_beta   90.00
_cell.angle_gamma   90.00
#
_symmetry.space_group_name_H-M   'P 1'
#
loop_
_entity.id
_entity.type
_entity.pdbx_description
1 polymer ?
#
loop_
_entity_poly.entity_id
_entity_poly.type
_entity_poly.pdbx_seq_one_letter_code
_entity_poly.pdbx_strand_id
1 'polypeptide(L)'
;MSSSVQRRSSSDRVISKLLVANRGEIACRIMRTAHKLGLRTVAVYSDADTEAMHVAMADEAYRLGPAPSQESYLRQDQIIKVATISGCQAVHPGYGFLSENAEFAELCQVSGLVFIGPPAGAIRDMGLKSTSKALMAAAGVPVIQGYHGNDQTDTKLRQEADKIGFPVMIKAVRGGGGKGMRIVLTPQEFEAQLQSARREASQSFGDDVMLVEKFVEQPRHVEVQVFGDSHGNYVHLFERDCSVQRRHQKIIEEAPAGPKINRNKTLTLLHCYYHSSSLLLSLLFAAAITHLHCCYHSSSLLLSLLFTAAITPLHCCYHSSSLLLSLLFTAAITPLRRYYHSSSLLLSLFFTAAITHLHSCYHSSSLLLSLIFTDAITHLH
;
A
#
# COMPACT_ATOMS: atom_id res chain seq x y z
N MET A 1 2.08 -5.80 -32.22
CA MET A 1 1.24 -5.05 -31.27
C MET A 1 0.83 -5.99 -30.15
N SER A 2 1.34 -5.82 -28.94
CA SER A 2 0.56 -6.04 -27.71
C SER A 2 1.34 -5.48 -26.52
N SER A 3 0.64 -4.67 -25.73
CA SER A 3 1.14 -3.66 -24.81
C SER A 3 1.60 -4.21 -23.46
N SER A 4 2.79 -3.77 -23.04
CA SER A 4 3.40 -3.95 -21.73
C SER A 4 2.65 -3.21 -20.62
N VAL A 5 2.24 -3.92 -19.55
CA VAL A 5 1.79 -3.27 -18.30
C VAL A 5 3.00 -3.13 -17.37
N GLN A 6 3.60 -1.94 -17.37
CA GLN A 6 4.66 -1.54 -16.45
C GLN A 6 4.13 -1.44 -15.01
N ARG A 7 4.76 -2.13 -14.05
CA ARG A 7 4.53 -1.87 -12.61
C ARG A 7 5.27 -0.59 -12.21
N ARG A 8 4.52 0.49 -12.10
CA ARG A 8 4.95 1.82 -11.64
C ARG A 8 5.27 1.81 -10.14
N SER A 9 6.27 2.60 -9.73
CA SER A 9 6.54 2.94 -8.33
C SER A 9 5.29 3.53 -7.66
N SER A 10 5.20 3.48 -6.33
CA SER A 10 4.09 4.11 -5.57
C SER A 10 3.92 5.61 -5.86
N SER A 11 4.95 6.28 -6.38
CA SER A 11 4.92 7.69 -6.82
C SER A 11 4.22 7.93 -8.17
N ASP A 12 4.00 6.89 -8.98
CA ASP A 12 3.48 7.01 -10.36
C ASP A 12 2.06 6.43 -10.53
N ARG A 13 1.44 5.98 -9.44
CA ARG A 13 0.10 5.40 -9.48
C ARG A 13 -0.91 6.53 -9.63
N VAL A 14 -1.42 6.69 -10.84
CA VAL A 14 -2.46 7.67 -11.13
C VAL A 14 -3.68 7.34 -10.26
N ILE A 15 -3.96 8.23 -9.31
CA ILE A 15 -5.19 8.15 -8.52
C ILE A 15 -6.29 8.67 -9.43
N SER A 16 -7.25 7.80 -9.79
CA SER A 16 -8.46 8.18 -10.52
C SER A 16 -9.72 7.99 -9.70
N LYS A 17 -9.67 7.12 -8.68
CA LYS A 17 -10.77 6.84 -7.76
C LYS A 17 -10.24 6.71 -6.33
N LEU A 18 -10.90 7.38 -5.39
CA LEU A 18 -10.56 7.33 -3.97
C LEU A 18 -11.76 6.98 -3.09
N LEU A 19 -11.50 6.19 -2.04
CA LEU A 19 -12.47 5.93 -0.99
C LEU A 19 -12.26 6.92 0.16
N VAL A 20 -13.33 7.49 0.68
CA VAL A 20 -13.27 8.32 1.88
C VAL A 20 -13.68 7.49 3.08
N ALA A 21 -12.72 7.11 3.92
CA ALA A 21 -12.93 6.27 5.10
C ALA A 21 -13.38 7.13 6.30
N ASN A 22 -14.44 7.92 6.10
CA ASN A 22 -15.01 8.82 7.09
C ASN A 22 -16.48 9.14 6.75
N ARG A 23 -17.13 9.99 7.54
CA ARG A 23 -18.54 10.38 7.39
C ARG A 23 -18.77 11.88 7.57
N GLY A 24 -19.96 12.35 7.23
CA GLY A 24 -20.40 13.70 7.55
C GLY A 24 -19.61 14.78 6.81
N GLU A 25 -19.36 15.90 7.47
CA GLU A 25 -18.84 17.11 6.80
C GLU A 25 -17.46 16.88 6.15
N ILE A 26 -16.56 16.18 6.83
CA ILE A 26 -15.20 15.94 6.34
C ILE A 26 -15.21 15.04 5.11
N ALA A 27 -16.11 14.06 5.06
CA ALA A 27 -16.29 13.23 3.89
C ALA A 27 -16.76 14.06 2.68
N CYS A 28 -17.77 14.92 2.87
CA CYS A 28 -18.22 15.87 1.85
C CYS A 28 -17.09 16.82 1.42
N ARG A 29 -16.29 17.34 2.37
CA ARG A 29 -15.19 18.26 2.10
C ARG A 29 -14.11 17.62 1.23
N ILE A 30 -13.77 16.36 1.48
CA ILE A 30 -12.81 15.58 0.68
C ILE A 30 -13.38 15.31 -0.70
N MET A 31 -14.62 14.83 -0.79
CA MET A 31 -15.27 14.51 -2.07
C MET A 31 -15.38 15.74 -2.97
N ARG A 32 -15.77 16.90 -2.44
CA ARG A 32 -15.78 18.16 -3.20
C ARG A 32 -14.41 18.50 -3.81
N THR A 33 -13.31 18.28 -3.09
CA THR A 33 -11.97 18.49 -3.67
C THR A 33 -11.61 17.42 -4.68
N ALA A 34 -11.93 16.16 -4.41
CA ALA A 34 -11.71 15.04 -5.31
C ALA A 34 -12.40 15.26 -6.67
N HIS A 35 -13.68 15.65 -6.66
CA HIS A 35 -14.44 15.98 -7.87
C HIS A 35 -13.86 17.16 -8.64
N LYS A 36 -13.41 18.22 -7.94
CA LYS A 36 -12.72 19.35 -8.58
C LYS A 36 -11.42 18.92 -9.28
N LEU A 37 -10.77 17.88 -8.78
CA LEU A 37 -9.56 17.29 -9.35
C LEU A 37 -9.87 16.21 -10.42
N GLY A 38 -11.14 15.95 -10.74
CA GLY A 38 -11.56 14.95 -11.71
C GLY A 38 -11.51 13.51 -11.20
N LEU A 39 -11.46 13.31 -9.88
CA LEU A 39 -11.42 11.98 -9.27
C LEU A 39 -12.83 11.46 -8.99
N ARG A 40 -13.04 10.17 -9.19
CA ARG A 40 -14.23 9.44 -8.71
C ARG A 40 -14.10 9.16 -7.21
N THR A 41 -15.23 9.13 -6.52
CA THR A 41 -15.28 9.02 -5.05
C THR A 41 -16.18 7.87 -4.62
N VAL A 42 -15.74 7.19 -3.55
CA VAL A 42 -16.50 6.13 -2.90
C VAL A 42 -16.76 6.52 -1.44
N ALA A 43 -18.03 6.59 -1.07
CA ALA A 43 -18.46 6.72 0.32
C ALA A 43 -18.56 5.37 1.00
N VAL A 44 -18.31 5.36 2.31
CA VAL A 44 -18.72 4.28 3.20
C VAL A 44 -19.70 4.81 4.24
N TYR A 45 -20.62 3.97 4.69
CA TYR A 45 -21.64 4.39 5.66
C TYR A 45 -22.10 3.25 6.59
N SER A 46 -22.54 3.62 7.79
CA SER A 46 -23.29 2.72 8.67
C SER A 46 -24.80 2.87 8.44
N ASP A 47 -25.62 1.95 8.96
CA ASP A 47 -27.09 2.04 8.84
C ASP A 47 -27.67 3.39 9.25
N ALA A 48 -27.11 4.02 10.28
CA ALA A 48 -27.54 5.33 10.77
C ALA A 48 -27.28 6.48 9.77
N ASP A 49 -26.38 6.28 8.82
CA ASP A 49 -25.93 7.28 7.86
C ASP A 49 -26.44 7.02 6.44
N THR A 50 -27.41 6.11 6.27
CA THR A 50 -27.94 5.73 4.95
C THR A 50 -28.40 6.92 4.11
N GLU A 51 -29.00 7.94 4.74
CA GLU A 51 -29.48 9.16 4.09
C GLU A 51 -28.53 10.36 4.29
N ALA A 52 -27.30 10.13 4.74
CA ALA A 52 -26.35 11.20 5.01
C ALA A 52 -25.89 11.88 3.71
N MET A 53 -25.62 13.18 3.78
CA MET A 53 -25.19 13.98 2.64
C MET A 53 -23.95 13.41 1.92
N HIS A 54 -22.98 12.84 2.65
CA HIS A 54 -21.76 12.29 2.04
C HIS A 54 -22.04 11.02 1.23
N VAL A 55 -23.10 10.27 1.58
CA VAL A 55 -23.56 9.10 0.82
C VAL A 55 -24.16 9.55 -0.51
N ALA A 56 -25.04 10.54 -0.47
CA ALA A 56 -25.67 11.10 -1.68
C ALA A 56 -24.69 11.86 -2.59
N MET A 57 -23.59 12.38 -2.04
CA MET A 57 -22.58 13.14 -2.79
C MET A 57 -21.60 12.23 -3.56
N ALA A 58 -21.36 11.01 -3.09
CA ALA A 58 -20.36 10.13 -3.69
C ALA A 58 -20.84 9.50 -5.01
N ASP A 59 -19.89 9.12 -5.87
CA ASP A 59 -20.20 8.42 -7.11
C ASP A 59 -20.68 6.97 -6.86
N GLU A 60 -20.20 6.37 -5.77
CA GLU A 60 -20.62 5.06 -5.28
C GLU A 60 -20.64 5.10 -3.74
N ALA A 61 -21.53 4.34 -3.11
CA ALA A 61 -21.58 4.24 -1.66
C ALA A 61 -21.79 2.79 -1.21
N TYR A 62 -21.07 2.38 -0.17
CA TYR A 62 -21.12 1.01 0.34
C TYR A 62 -21.37 0.97 1.84
N ARG A 63 -22.32 0.13 2.24
CA ARG A 63 -22.65 -0.12 3.64
C ARG A 63 -21.53 -0.91 4.31
N LEU A 64 -21.04 -0.41 5.44
CA LEU A 64 -20.07 -1.10 6.30
C LEU A 64 -20.75 -2.04 7.30
N GLY A 65 -21.85 -1.61 7.90
CA GLY A 65 -22.45 -2.32 9.02
C GLY A 65 -23.48 -1.49 9.81
N PRO A 66 -23.86 -1.95 11.00
CA PRO A 66 -24.80 -1.25 11.88
C PRO A 66 -24.24 0.06 12.42
N ALA A 67 -25.11 0.84 13.10
CA ALA A 67 -24.81 2.18 13.60
C ALA A 67 -23.52 2.31 14.46
N PRO A 68 -23.17 1.37 15.37
CA PRO A 68 -21.99 1.51 16.21
C PRO A 68 -20.69 1.59 15.39
N SER A 69 -19.83 2.56 15.69
CA SER A 69 -18.58 2.77 14.93
C SER A 69 -17.61 1.59 15.01
N GLN A 70 -17.60 0.86 16.14
CA GLN A 70 -16.80 -0.36 16.31
C GLN A 70 -17.18 -1.47 15.33
N GLU A 71 -18.43 -1.46 14.86
CA GLU A 71 -18.98 -2.43 13.92
C GLU A 71 -19.08 -1.85 12.49
N SER A 72 -18.66 -0.60 12.29
CA SER A 72 -18.71 0.11 11.00
C SER A 72 -17.42 0.88 10.71
N TYR A 73 -17.33 2.16 11.05
CA TYR A 73 -16.22 3.05 10.66
C TYR A 73 -14.83 2.68 11.21
N LEU A 74 -14.77 1.82 12.22
CA LEU A 74 -13.51 1.29 12.77
C LEU A 74 -13.18 -0.13 12.24
N ARG A 75 -14.02 -0.70 11.38
CA ARG A 75 -13.78 -2.01 10.73
C ARG A 75 -12.85 -1.87 9.54
N GLN A 76 -11.56 -1.88 9.84
CA GLN A 76 -10.46 -1.78 8.86
C GLN A 76 -10.61 -2.82 7.74
N ASP A 77 -10.97 -4.06 8.09
CA ASP A 77 -11.19 -5.17 7.16
C ASP A 77 -12.28 -4.85 6.12
N GLN A 78 -13.40 -4.29 6.56
CA GLN A 78 -14.51 -3.93 5.67
C GLN A 78 -14.14 -2.76 4.77
N ILE A 79 -13.45 -1.75 5.29
CA ILE A 79 -13.03 -0.59 4.51
C ILE A 79 -12.07 -1.00 3.38
N ILE A 80 -11.09 -1.86 3.69
CA ILE A 80 -10.16 -2.39 2.68
C ILE A 80 -10.88 -3.24 1.65
N LYS A 81 -11.83 -4.07 2.09
CA LYS A 81 -12.67 -4.86 1.19
C LYS A 81 -13.44 -3.96 0.23
N VAL A 82 -14.10 -2.92 0.73
CA VAL A 82 -14.85 -1.94 -0.09
C VAL A 82 -13.90 -1.23 -1.07
N ALA A 83 -12.75 -0.74 -0.61
CA ALA A 83 -11.77 -0.08 -1.47
C ALA A 83 -11.30 -1.00 -2.61
N THR A 84 -11.13 -2.29 -2.33
CA THR A 84 -10.70 -3.30 -3.30
C THR A 84 -11.79 -3.57 -4.34
N ILE A 85 -13.03 -3.88 -3.91
CA ILE A 85 -14.11 -4.23 -4.85
C ILE A 85 -14.56 -3.04 -5.70
N SER A 86 -14.49 -1.82 -5.16
CA SER A 86 -14.83 -0.60 -5.88
C SER A 86 -13.71 -0.11 -6.82
N GLY A 87 -12.54 -0.76 -6.77
CA GLY A 87 -11.38 -0.43 -7.58
C GLY A 87 -10.78 0.93 -7.24
N CYS A 88 -10.79 1.32 -5.96
CA CYS A 88 -10.11 2.53 -5.51
C CYS A 88 -8.59 2.35 -5.53
N GLN A 89 -7.85 3.41 -5.85
CA GLN A 89 -6.38 3.42 -5.76
C GLN A 89 -5.90 4.03 -4.43
N ALA A 90 -6.75 4.81 -3.76
CA ALA A 90 -6.40 5.56 -2.57
C ALA A 90 -7.53 5.55 -1.53
N VAL A 91 -7.15 5.71 -0.27
CA VAL A 91 -8.06 5.90 0.86
C VAL A 91 -7.70 7.21 1.56
N HIS A 92 -8.68 8.10 1.72
CA HIS A 92 -8.53 9.29 2.54
C HIS A 92 -9.29 9.11 3.86
N PRO A 93 -8.61 9.16 5.02
CA PRO A 93 -9.24 8.81 6.29
C PRO A 93 -9.95 9.98 7.01
N GLY A 94 -9.93 11.20 6.45
CA GLY A 94 -10.42 12.40 7.15
C GLY A 94 -9.70 12.66 8.47
N TYR A 95 -10.46 13.01 9.51
CA TYR A 95 -9.99 13.14 10.89
C TYR A 95 -10.83 12.24 11.82
N GLY A 96 -10.31 11.89 13.00
CA GLY A 96 -10.95 10.89 13.87
C GLY A 96 -10.95 9.48 13.24
N PHE A 97 -11.72 8.56 13.82
CA PHE A 97 -11.76 7.14 13.41
C PHE A 97 -10.36 6.53 13.21
N LEU A 98 -10.01 6.18 11.97
CA LEU A 98 -8.76 5.50 11.61
C LEU A 98 -7.69 6.46 11.06
N SER A 99 -7.91 7.77 11.09
CA SER A 99 -6.97 8.77 10.52
C SER A 99 -5.61 8.81 11.19
N GLU A 100 -5.53 8.47 12.47
CA GLU A 100 -4.29 8.38 13.25
C GLU A 100 -3.96 6.93 13.64
N ASN A 101 -4.55 5.95 12.95
CA ASN A 101 -4.27 4.53 13.20
C ASN A 101 -3.14 4.04 12.28
N ALA A 102 -1.96 3.80 12.86
CA ALA A 102 -0.78 3.38 12.11
C ALA A 102 -0.98 2.01 11.44
N GLU A 103 -1.67 1.09 12.12
CA GLU A 103 -1.96 -0.25 11.59
C GLU A 103 -2.84 -0.19 10.34
N PHE A 104 -3.83 0.72 10.31
CA PHE A 104 -4.70 0.93 9.15
C PHE A 104 -3.92 1.51 7.97
N ALA A 105 -3.01 2.46 8.22
CA ALA A 105 -2.14 2.99 7.17
C ALA A 105 -1.23 1.91 6.57
N GLU A 106 -0.66 1.02 7.41
CA GLU A 106 0.09 -0.16 6.95
C GLU A 106 -0.80 -1.12 6.16
N LEU A 107 -2.02 -1.35 6.65
CA LEU A 107 -2.98 -2.24 6.00
C LEU A 107 -3.37 -1.71 4.60
N CYS A 108 -3.55 -0.40 4.43
CA CYS A 108 -3.73 0.21 3.12
C CYS A 108 -2.54 -0.09 2.22
N GLN A 109 -1.31 0.12 2.70
CA GLN A 109 -0.10 -0.09 1.92
C GLN A 109 0.06 -1.55 1.45
N VAL A 110 -0.09 -2.53 2.35
CA VAL A 110 0.02 -3.97 2.01
C VAL A 110 -1.11 -4.43 1.08
N SER A 111 -2.27 -3.76 1.14
CA SER A 111 -3.40 -3.98 0.22
C SER A 111 -3.23 -3.27 -1.12
N GLY A 112 -2.10 -2.58 -1.32
CA GLY A 112 -1.82 -1.83 -2.54
C GLY A 112 -2.70 -0.59 -2.71
N LEU A 113 -3.15 0.03 -1.62
CA LEU A 113 -3.87 1.30 -1.60
C LEU A 113 -2.94 2.43 -1.14
N VAL A 114 -3.05 3.60 -1.76
CA VAL A 114 -2.39 4.82 -1.26
C VAL A 114 -3.17 5.34 -0.06
N PHE A 115 -2.55 5.33 1.12
CA PHE A 115 -3.08 6.05 2.28
C PHE A 115 -2.80 7.54 2.13
N ILE A 116 -3.85 8.37 2.04
CA ILE A 116 -3.72 9.83 1.92
C ILE A 116 -3.46 10.41 3.33
N GLY A 117 -2.19 10.38 3.72
CA GLY A 117 -1.70 10.86 5.01
C GLY A 117 -0.20 10.61 5.16
N PRO A 118 0.37 10.88 6.34
CA PRO A 118 1.77 10.56 6.62
C PRO A 118 2.01 9.03 6.61
N PRO A 119 3.28 8.59 6.48
CA PRO A 119 3.60 7.17 6.56
C PRO A 119 3.27 6.62 7.95
N ALA A 120 2.94 5.33 8.03
CA ALA A 120 2.53 4.69 9.28
C ALA A 120 3.55 4.82 10.43
N GLY A 121 4.85 4.79 10.12
CA GLY A 121 5.91 5.06 11.09
C GLY A 121 5.74 6.44 11.75
N ALA A 122 5.54 7.49 10.95
CA ALA A 122 5.31 8.83 11.47
C ALA A 122 4.01 8.94 12.29
N ILE A 123 2.94 8.24 11.90
CA ILE A 123 1.71 8.17 12.70
C ILE A 123 1.99 7.56 14.08
N ARG A 124 2.74 6.43 14.11
CA ARG A 124 3.10 5.74 15.35
C ARG A 124 3.97 6.60 16.25
N ASP A 125 4.97 7.25 15.68
CA ASP A 125 5.93 8.09 16.39
C ASP A 125 5.27 9.34 16.99
N MET A 126 4.31 9.92 16.28
CA MET A 126 3.59 11.12 16.71
C MET A 126 2.35 10.83 17.55
N GLY A 127 1.82 9.60 17.52
CA GLY A 127 0.62 9.21 18.27
C GLY A 127 0.84 9.05 19.78
N LEU A 128 2.08 8.77 20.21
CA LEU A 128 2.44 8.68 21.63
C LEU A 128 3.06 9.98 22.11
N LYS A 129 2.42 10.65 23.09
CA LYS A 129 2.89 11.95 23.60
C LYS A 129 4.32 11.94 24.14
N SER A 130 4.76 10.83 24.72
CA SER A 130 6.12 10.65 25.23
C SER A 130 7.14 10.61 24.08
N THR A 131 6.90 9.71 23.11
CA THR A 131 7.73 9.56 21.90
C THR A 131 7.78 10.85 21.12
N SER A 132 6.62 11.47 20.86
CA SER A 132 6.53 12.71 20.09
C SER A 132 7.31 13.85 20.76
N LYS A 133 7.30 13.96 22.08
CA LYS A 133 8.08 14.97 22.81
C LYS A 133 9.58 14.71 22.73
N ALA A 134 10.01 13.47 22.93
CA ALA A 134 11.43 13.12 22.83
C ALA A 134 11.97 13.44 21.44
N LEU A 135 11.20 13.10 20.41
CA LEU A 135 11.46 13.43 19.01
C LEU A 135 11.53 14.94 18.77
N MET A 136 10.54 15.70 19.23
CA MET A 136 10.53 17.17 19.09
C MET A 136 11.69 17.84 19.83
N ALA A 137 12.03 17.37 21.04
CA ALA A 137 13.15 17.87 21.81
C ALA A 137 14.50 17.56 21.14
N ALA A 138 14.69 16.34 20.63
CA ALA A 138 15.87 15.94 19.86
C ALA A 138 16.03 16.78 18.59
N ALA A 139 14.91 17.22 18.01
CA ALA A 139 14.88 18.10 16.87
C ALA A 139 15.13 19.59 17.21
N GLY A 140 15.28 19.95 18.49
CA GLY A 140 15.49 21.32 18.94
C GLY A 140 14.21 22.16 19.11
N VAL A 141 13.03 21.54 19.06
CA VAL A 141 11.76 22.22 19.38
C VAL A 141 11.66 22.40 20.89
N PRO A 142 11.38 23.62 21.39
CA PRO A 142 11.09 23.83 22.80
C PRO A 142 9.85 23.04 23.23
N VAL A 143 10.04 22.11 24.17
CA VAL A 143 8.94 21.33 24.76
C VAL A 143 8.70 21.77 26.21
N ILE A 144 7.44 21.65 26.66
CA ILE A 144 7.11 21.87 28.07
C ILE A 144 7.89 20.88 28.93
N GLN A 145 8.57 21.40 29.95
CA GLN A 145 9.29 20.60 30.93
C GLN A 145 8.33 19.58 31.56
N GLY A 146 8.73 18.32 31.54
CA GLY A 146 7.91 17.25 32.09
C GLY A 146 8.64 15.92 32.15
N TYR A 147 8.05 14.99 32.88
CA TYR A 147 8.51 13.62 33.02
C TYR A 147 7.55 12.65 32.32
N HIS A 148 8.12 11.73 31.55
CA HIS A 148 7.42 10.72 30.78
C HIS A 148 8.29 9.44 30.64
N GLY A 149 9.10 9.16 31.67
CA GLY A 149 9.98 7.99 31.71
C GLY A 149 9.25 6.69 32.06
N ASN A 150 9.98 5.58 31.98
CA ASN A 150 9.44 4.23 32.17
C ASN A 150 9.06 3.92 33.63
N ASP A 151 9.70 4.58 34.61
CA ASP A 151 9.34 4.42 36.01
C ASP A 151 8.06 5.21 36.29
N GLN A 152 6.96 4.46 36.36
CA GLN A 152 5.60 4.94 36.57
C GLN A 152 5.14 4.81 38.03
N THR A 153 6.06 4.57 38.97
CA THR A 153 5.70 4.50 40.39
C THR A 153 5.21 5.85 40.91
N ASP A 154 4.26 5.83 41.84
CA ASP A 154 3.64 7.05 42.38
C ASP A 154 4.68 7.95 43.06
N THR A 155 5.64 7.33 43.76
CA THR A 155 6.79 8.01 44.37
C THR A 155 7.63 8.73 43.32
N LYS A 156 7.95 8.07 42.20
CA LYS A 156 8.75 8.69 41.14
C LYS A 156 8.00 9.85 40.49
N LEU A 157 6.74 9.65 40.11
CA LEU A 157 5.92 10.69 39.51
C LEU A 157 5.77 11.90 40.46
N ARG A 158 5.62 11.67 41.76
CA ARG A 158 5.57 12.71 42.79
C ARG A 158 6.88 13.49 42.87
N GLN A 159 8.03 12.80 42.91
CA GLN A 159 9.35 13.44 42.94
C GLN A 159 9.59 14.31 41.71
N GLU A 160 9.19 13.85 40.54
CA GLU A 160 9.34 14.63 39.30
C GLU A 160 8.39 15.83 39.28
N ALA A 161 7.18 15.71 39.82
CA ALA A 161 6.29 16.85 40.03
C ALA A 161 6.91 17.90 40.97
N ASP A 162 7.58 17.49 42.05
CA ASP A 162 8.29 18.40 42.95
C ASP A 162 9.46 19.13 42.25
N LYS A 163 10.23 18.42 41.42
CA LYS A 163 11.33 19.01 40.63
C LYS A 163 10.84 20.02 39.59
N ILE A 164 9.72 19.73 38.93
CA ILE A 164 9.09 20.64 37.96
C ILE A 164 8.50 21.87 38.67
N GLY A 165 7.99 21.67 39.88
CA GLY A 165 7.32 22.67 40.70
C GLY A 165 5.85 22.87 40.30
N PHE A 166 4.99 23.01 41.31
CA PHE A 166 3.55 23.21 41.13
C PHE A 166 3.23 24.64 40.60
N PRO A 167 2.09 24.84 39.90
CA PRO A 167 1.13 23.82 39.47
C PRO A 167 1.69 22.92 38.36
N VAL A 168 1.24 21.66 38.34
CA VAL A 168 1.58 20.65 37.32
C VAL A 168 0.32 20.10 36.66
N MET A 169 0.48 19.52 35.48
CA MET A 169 -0.57 18.84 34.74
C MET A 169 -0.19 17.37 34.56
N ILE A 170 -1.05 16.47 35.06
CA ILE A 170 -0.98 15.03 34.79
C ILE A 170 -1.76 14.76 33.51
N LYS A 171 -1.19 13.98 32.58
CA LYS A 171 -1.90 13.55 31.36
C LYS A 171 -1.68 12.06 31.09
N ALA A 172 -2.70 11.38 30.59
CA ALA A 172 -2.54 10.06 30.01
C ALA A 172 -1.72 10.13 28.71
N VAL A 173 -0.77 9.20 28.54
CA VAL A 173 0.10 9.15 27.35
C VAL A 173 -0.69 8.90 26.07
N ARG A 174 -1.68 8.00 26.12
CA ARG A 174 -2.58 7.68 24.99
C ARG A 174 -3.87 8.52 24.95
N GLY A 175 -4.00 9.52 25.83
CA GLY A 175 -5.25 10.25 25.98
C GLY A 175 -5.51 11.27 24.86
N GLY A 176 -6.74 11.30 24.34
CA GLY A 176 -7.23 12.29 23.36
C GLY A 176 -8.48 13.04 23.84
N GLY A 177 -8.79 14.18 23.22
CA GLY A 177 -10.04 14.93 23.46
C GLY A 177 -10.24 15.47 24.88
N GLY A 178 -9.14 15.67 25.62
CA GLY A 178 -9.17 16.21 26.99
C GLY A 178 -9.38 15.18 28.11
N LYS A 179 -9.54 13.89 27.78
CA LYS A 179 -9.72 12.83 28.78
C LYS A 179 -8.40 12.41 29.43
N GLY A 180 -8.46 12.03 30.70
CA GLY A 180 -7.30 11.55 31.47
C GLY A 180 -6.29 12.66 31.76
N MET A 181 -6.76 13.90 31.92
CA MET A 181 -5.92 15.05 32.31
C MET A 181 -6.38 15.62 33.65
N ARG A 182 -5.44 15.97 34.53
CA ARG A 182 -5.71 16.64 35.82
C ARG A 182 -4.72 17.76 36.08
N ILE A 183 -5.26 18.93 36.43
CA ILE A 183 -4.46 20.02 36.98
C ILE A 183 -4.26 19.71 38.45
N VAL A 184 -3.01 19.80 38.91
CA VAL A 184 -2.65 19.66 40.32
C VAL A 184 -2.05 20.99 40.76
N LEU A 185 -2.75 21.67 41.67
CA LEU A 185 -2.34 23.01 42.12
C LEU A 185 -1.33 22.92 43.25
N THR A 186 -1.45 21.90 44.10
CA THR A 186 -0.63 21.75 45.30
C THR A 186 -0.05 20.34 45.45
N PRO A 187 1.11 20.19 46.13
CA PRO A 187 1.68 18.91 46.55
C PRO A 187 0.68 17.90 47.13
N GLN A 188 -0.26 18.38 47.95
CA GLN A 188 -1.19 17.57 48.72
C GLN A 188 -2.28 16.92 47.84
N GLU A 189 -2.60 17.54 46.70
CA GLU A 189 -3.60 17.04 45.76
C GLU A 189 -3.07 15.94 44.83
N PHE A 190 -1.74 15.81 44.71
CA PHE A 190 -1.10 15.03 43.65
C PHE A 190 -1.59 13.59 43.58
N GLU A 191 -1.59 12.88 44.71
CA GLU A 191 -1.94 11.47 44.76
C GLU A 191 -3.39 11.24 44.32
N ALA A 192 -4.33 12.02 44.86
CA ALA A 192 -5.74 11.93 44.51
C ALA A 192 -5.99 12.20 43.02
N GLN A 193 -5.29 13.20 42.45
CA GLN A 193 -5.41 13.55 41.04
C GLN A 193 -4.77 12.51 40.12
N LEU A 194 -3.61 11.94 40.50
CA LEU A 194 -2.96 10.87 39.76
C LEU A 194 -3.86 9.64 39.64
N GLN A 195 -4.41 9.18 40.77
CA GLN A 195 -5.32 8.02 40.77
C GLN A 195 -6.61 8.29 39.97
N SER A 196 -7.11 9.54 40.02
CA SER A 196 -8.26 9.96 39.21
C SER A 196 -7.95 9.91 37.70
N ALA A 197 -6.78 10.41 37.29
CA ALA A 197 -6.34 10.40 35.90
C ALA A 197 -6.14 8.97 35.38
N ARG A 198 -5.50 8.09 36.17
CA ARG A 198 -5.30 6.67 35.82
C ARG A 198 -6.61 5.95 35.60
N ARG A 199 -7.57 6.05 36.53
CA ARG A 199 -8.88 5.39 36.38
C ARG A 199 -9.59 5.78 35.08
N GLU A 200 -9.59 7.07 34.77
CA GLU A 200 -10.20 7.56 33.52
C GLU A 200 -9.46 7.04 32.28
N ALA A 201 -8.14 6.98 32.34
CA ALA A 201 -7.31 6.50 31.24
C ALA A 201 -7.45 4.99 31.01
N SER A 202 -7.44 4.17 32.06
CA SER A 202 -7.67 2.73 31.95
C SER A 202 -9.05 2.43 31.37
N GLN A 203 -10.08 3.16 31.79
CA GLN A 203 -11.45 2.99 31.28
C GLN A 203 -11.60 3.44 29.82
N SER A 204 -10.93 4.53 29.44
CA SER A 204 -11.10 5.13 28.10
C SER A 204 -10.16 4.55 27.05
N PHE A 205 -8.97 4.11 27.45
CA PHE A 205 -7.85 3.82 26.55
C PHE A 205 -7.15 2.48 26.87
N GLY A 206 -7.53 1.79 27.95
CA GLY A 206 -6.90 0.52 28.35
C GLY A 206 -5.44 0.66 28.82
N ASP A 207 -5.02 1.87 29.17
CA ASP A 207 -3.64 2.21 29.55
C ASP A 207 -3.66 3.23 30.71
N ASP A 208 -2.82 3.04 31.70
CA ASP A 208 -2.68 3.90 32.89
C ASP A 208 -1.34 4.63 32.96
N VAL A 209 -0.52 4.56 31.91
CA VAL A 209 0.75 5.29 31.82
C VAL A 209 0.50 6.80 31.76
N MET A 210 1.15 7.52 32.67
CA MET A 210 1.00 8.95 32.88
C MET A 210 2.27 9.71 32.51
N LEU A 211 2.06 10.98 32.15
CA LEU A 211 3.09 12.00 32.08
C LEU A 211 2.76 13.14 33.04
N VAL A 212 3.79 13.79 33.57
CA VAL A 212 3.68 14.97 34.43
C VAL A 212 4.38 16.13 33.75
N GLU A 213 3.70 17.25 33.60
CA GLU A 213 4.25 18.45 32.94
C GLU A 213 4.03 19.69 33.78
N LYS A 214 4.83 20.73 33.53
CA LYS A 214 4.53 22.05 34.05
C LYS A 214 3.17 22.52 33.53
N PHE A 215 2.30 22.96 34.43
CA PHE A 215 1.05 23.59 34.01
C PHE A 215 1.33 25.03 33.59
N VAL A 216 0.94 25.38 32.37
CA VAL A 216 1.02 26.75 31.86
C VAL A 216 -0.32 27.41 32.12
N GLU A 217 -0.32 28.45 32.94
CA GLU A 217 -1.52 29.23 33.23
C GLU A 217 -1.89 30.11 32.05
N GLN A 218 -3.19 30.15 31.71
CA GLN A 218 -3.76 30.94 30.60
C GLN A 218 -2.96 30.84 29.28
N PRO A 219 -2.68 29.63 28.78
CA PRO A 219 -1.88 29.47 27.58
C PRO A 219 -2.68 29.92 26.35
N ARG A 220 -1.97 30.49 25.36
CA ARG A 220 -2.49 30.48 24.00
C ARG A 220 -2.24 29.10 23.39
N HIS A 221 -3.26 28.54 22.75
CA HIS A 221 -3.14 27.29 22.00
C HIS A 221 -2.94 27.65 20.52
N VAL A 222 -1.70 27.63 20.07
CA VAL A 222 -1.33 27.97 18.70
C VAL A 222 -0.82 26.72 18.00
N GLU A 223 -1.29 26.48 16.78
CA GLU A 223 -0.86 25.36 15.95
C GLU A 223 -0.39 25.82 14.58
N VAL A 224 0.55 25.09 13.98
CA VAL A 224 1.13 25.42 12.67
C VAL A 224 0.68 24.38 11.66
N GLN A 225 0.14 24.84 10.53
CA GLN A 225 -0.18 23.93 9.44
C GLN A 225 1.10 23.58 8.69
N VAL A 226 1.36 22.29 8.52
CA VAL A 226 2.50 21.79 7.74
C VAL A 226 2.01 21.00 6.52
N PHE A 227 2.81 21.02 5.45
CA PHE A 227 2.62 20.19 4.26
C PHE A 227 3.99 19.68 3.81
N GLY A 228 4.06 18.41 3.40
CA GLY A 228 5.28 17.79 2.90
C GLY A 228 4.96 16.87 1.73
N ASP A 229 5.86 16.82 0.75
CA ASP A 229 5.77 15.88 -0.38
C ASP A 229 6.73 14.69 -0.20
N SER A 230 6.66 13.73 -1.13
CA SER A 230 7.56 12.57 -1.15
C SER A 230 8.93 12.86 -1.76
N HIS A 231 9.22 14.11 -2.14
CA HIS A 231 10.48 14.56 -2.73
C HIS A 231 11.37 15.31 -1.72
N GLY A 232 10.93 15.35 -0.45
CA GLY A 232 11.67 16.03 0.62
C GLY A 232 11.42 17.54 0.68
N ASN A 233 10.39 18.05 -0.01
CA ASN A 233 9.98 19.45 0.12
C ASN A 233 8.94 19.59 1.24
N TYR A 234 9.07 20.66 2.01
CA TYR A 234 8.17 20.99 3.12
C TYR A 234 7.83 22.47 3.12
N VAL A 235 6.59 22.79 3.45
CA VAL A 235 6.11 24.16 3.64
C VAL A 235 5.23 24.22 4.89
N HIS A 236 5.12 25.41 5.47
CA HIS A 236 4.12 25.70 6.48
C HIS A 236 3.11 26.72 5.94
N LEU A 237 1.84 26.59 6.32
CA LEU A 237 0.75 27.46 5.90
C LEU A 237 0.26 28.29 7.08
N PHE A 238 1.15 29.14 7.58
CA PHE A 238 0.92 29.97 8.77
C PHE A 238 0.48 29.15 10.00
N GLU A 239 0.04 29.88 11.01
CA GLU A 239 -0.45 29.36 12.27
C GLU A 239 -1.94 29.67 12.47
N ARG A 240 -2.58 28.90 13.36
CA ARG A 240 -3.95 29.14 13.83
C ARG A 240 -3.96 29.35 15.32
N ASP A 241 -4.75 30.31 15.79
CA ASP A 241 -5.08 30.48 17.19
C ASP A 241 -6.34 29.67 17.51
N CYS A 242 -6.18 28.65 18.35
CA CYS A 242 -7.25 27.77 18.82
C CYS A 242 -7.46 27.91 20.35
N SER A 243 -7.12 29.08 20.92
CA SER A 243 -7.16 29.30 22.37
C SER A 243 -8.59 29.31 22.94
N VAL A 244 -9.59 29.62 22.11
CA VAL A 244 -11.00 29.66 22.52
C VAL A 244 -11.53 28.23 22.62
N GLN A 245 -11.48 27.70 23.84
CA GLN A 245 -11.87 26.33 24.15
C GLN A 245 -12.90 26.27 25.27
N ARG A 246 -13.78 25.27 25.21
CA ARG A 246 -14.67 24.90 26.33
C ARG A 246 -14.46 23.44 26.66
N ARG A 247 -14.16 23.12 27.92
CA ARG A 247 -13.86 21.75 28.38
C ARG A 247 -12.79 21.05 27.53
N HIS A 248 -11.70 21.76 27.21
CA HIS A 248 -10.59 21.27 26.37
C HIS A 248 -10.97 20.88 24.93
N GLN A 249 -12.10 21.39 24.42
CA GLN A 249 -12.47 21.28 23.00
C GLN A 249 -12.46 22.65 22.35
N LYS A 250 -11.91 22.73 21.13
CA LYS A 250 -11.84 23.95 20.32
C LYS A 250 -13.25 24.38 19.90
N ILE A 251 -13.55 25.68 20.03
CA ILE A 251 -14.85 26.26 19.66
C ILE A 251 -14.69 27.28 18.54
N ILE A 252 -13.70 28.16 18.65
CA ILE A 252 -13.37 29.17 17.64
C ILE A 252 -11.90 29.03 17.30
N GLU A 253 -11.60 29.12 16.00
CA GLU A 253 -10.25 29.09 15.45
C GLU A 253 -10.06 30.29 14.52
N GLU A 254 -8.93 30.99 14.65
CA GLU A 254 -8.59 32.16 13.84
C GLU A 254 -7.27 31.92 13.10
N ALA A 255 -7.16 32.42 11.87
CA ALA A 255 -5.96 32.34 11.05
C ALA A 255 -5.70 33.66 10.29
N PRO A 256 -4.48 34.23 10.33
CA PRO A 256 -3.32 33.82 11.13
C PRO A 256 -3.54 34.06 12.64
N ALA A 257 -2.66 33.58 13.51
CA ALA A 257 -2.82 33.86 14.94
C ALA A 257 -2.55 35.34 15.23
N GLY A 258 -3.48 35.98 15.93
CA GLY A 258 -3.53 37.44 16.08
C GLY A 258 -2.26 38.12 16.65
N PRO A 259 -2.18 39.46 16.56
CA PRO A 259 -0.97 40.30 16.67
C PRO A 259 -0.22 40.25 18.01
N LYS A 260 -0.76 39.56 19.02
CA LYS A 260 -0.06 39.30 20.29
C LYS A 260 1.06 38.26 20.18
N ILE A 261 1.20 37.56 19.04
CA ILE A 261 2.45 36.84 18.75
C ILE A 261 3.38 37.83 18.06
N ASN A 262 4.49 38.18 18.72
CA ASN A 262 5.51 39.02 18.13
C ASN A 262 6.00 38.37 16.83
N ARG A 263 5.79 39.04 15.68
CA ARG A 263 6.12 38.53 14.33
C ARG A 263 7.52 37.94 14.22
N ASN A 264 8.50 38.49 14.95
CA ASN A 264 9.86 37.96 15.00
C ASN A 264 9.96 36.66 15.81
N LYS A 265 9.22 36.52 16.92
CA LYS A 265 9.13 35.24 17.65
C LYS A 265 8.39 34.18 16.85
N THR A 266 7.36 34.55 16.06
CA THR A 266 6.69 33.62 15.15
C THR A 266 7.65 33.11 14.09
N LEU A 267 8.44 33.99 13.46
CA LEU A 267 9.48 33.61 12.50
C LEU A 267 10.58 32.73 13.13
N THR A 268 11.02 33.01 14.35
CA THR A 268 12.00 32.16 15.05
C THR A 268 11.41 30.81 15.44
N LEU A 269 10.19 30.76 15.99
CA LEU A 269 9.49 29.51 16.28
C LEU A 269 9.22 28.72 15.01
N LEU A 270 8.76 29.37 13.94
CA LEU A 270 8.55 28.75 12.63
C LEU A 270 9.86 28.24 12.03
N HIS A 271 10.96 28.97 12.14
CA HIS A 271 12.27 28.54 11.67
C HIS A 271 12.83 27.37 12.49
N CYS A 272 12.65 27.39 13.83
CA CYS A 272 12.97 26.25 14.68
C CYS A 272 12.08 25.06 14.32
N TYR A 273 10.75 25.18 14.33
CA TYR A 273 9.83 24.12 13.91
C TYR A 273 10.13 23.60 12.51
N TYR A 274 10.47 24.46 11.54
CA TYR A 274 10.82 24.07 10.18
C TYR A 274 12.12 23.24 10.16
N HIS A 275 13.18 23.74 10.80
CA HIS A 275 14.47 23.05 10.85
C HIS A 275 14.39 21.74 11.65
N SER A 276 13.58 21.73 12.72
CA SER A 276 13.30 20.56 13.56
C SER A 276 12.45 19.51 12.85
N SER A 277 11.36 19.91 12.20
CA SER A 277 10.45 19.01 11.50
C SER A 277 11.17 18.35 10.32
N SER A 278 12.01 19.10 9.60
CA SER A 278 12.86 18.56 8.52
C SER A 278 13.89 17.55 9.05
N LEU A 279 14.58 17.86 10.15
CA LEU A 279 15.59 16.98 10.75
C LEU A 279 14.96 15.69 11.30
N LEU A 280 13.85 15.82 12.03
CA LEU A 280 13.17 14.68 12.63
C LEU A 280 12.62 13.71 11.59
N LEU A 281 11.98 14.24 10.56
CA LEU A 281 11.41 13.41 9.50
C LEU A 281 12.51 12.74 8.66
N SER A 282 13.67 13.40 8.49
CA SER A 282 14.84 12.79 7.84
C SER A 282 15.42 11.61 8.65
N LEU A 283 15.45 11.72 9.99
CA LEU A 283 15.92 10.66 10.88
C LEU A 283 14.96 9.44 10.90
N LEU A 284 13.65 9.69 10.93
CA LEU A 284 12.63 8.63 10.86
C LEU A 284 12.65 7.90 9.51
N PHE A 285 12.95 8.61 8.41
CA PHE A 285 13.02 8.02 7.07
C PHE A 285 14.28 7.15 6.87
N ALA A 286 15.42 7.55 7.45
CA ALA A 286 16.69 6.80 7.34
C ALA A 286 16.63 5.40 8.00
N ALA A 287 15.89 5.26 9.12
CA ALA A 287 15.69 3.98 9.80
C ALA A 287 14.74 3.04 9.01
N ALA A 288 13.71 3.60 8.37
CA ALA A 288 12.78 2.82 7.55
C ALA A 288 13.44 2.28 6.27
N ILE A 289 14.32 3.07 5.63
CA ILE A 289 15.06 2.65 4.42
C ILE A 289 16.02 1.49 4.73
N THR A 290 16.75 1.56 5.84
CA THR A 290 17.72 0.51 6.22
C THR A 290 17.02 -0.81 6.55
N HIS A 291 15.89 -0.78 7.25
CA HIS A 291 15.08 -1.98 7.50
C HIS A 291 14.48 -2.57 6.21
N LEU A 292 13.97 -1.71 5.31
CA LEU A 292 13.42 -2.13 4.02
C LEU A 292 14.49 -2.76 3.12
N HIS A 293 15.71 -2.23 3.14
CA HIS A 293 16.84 -2.77 2.38
C HIS A 293 17.26 -4.17 2.90
N CYS A 294 17.29 -4.38 4.22
CA CYS A 294 17.57 -5.69 4.81
C CYS A 294 16.47 -6.72 4.50
N CYS A 295 15.20 -6.34 4.56
CA CYS A 295 14.08 -7.20 4.19
C CYS A 295 14.08 -7.52 2.68
N TYR A 296 14.39 -6.54 1.82
CA TYR A 296 14.48 -6.73 0.37
C TYR A 296 15.63 -7.66 -0.02
N HIS A 297 16.81 -7.52 0.61
CA HIS A 297 17.94 -8.37 0.33
C HIS A 297 17.68 -9.83 0.74
N SER A 298 17.08 -10.04 1.92
CA SER A 298 16.71 -11.37 2.42
C SER A 298 15.64 -12.06 1.56
N SER A 299 14.63 -11.31 1.11
CA SER A 299 13.56 -11.84 0.25
C SER A 299 14.00 -12.08 -1.20
N SER A 300 14.91 -11.26 -1.74
CA SER A 300 15.53 -11.48 -3.06
C SER A 300 16.39 -12.76 -3.08
N LEU A 301 17.16 -13.02 -2.02
CA LEU A 301 17.95 -14.24 -1.89
C LEU A 301 17.05 -15.49 -1.83
N LEU A 302 15.96 -15.42 -1.05
CA LEU A 302 14.98 -16.50 -0.93
C LEU A 302 14.25 -16.76 -2.26
N LEU A 303 13.87 -15.70 -2.97
CA LEU A 303 13.20 -15.80 -4.26
C LEU A 303 14.13 -16.39 -5.34
N SER A 304 15.43 -16.02 -5.33
CA SER A 304 16.44 -16.61 -6.22
C SER A 304 16.63 -18.12 -5.95
N LEU A 305 16.66 -18.52 -4.67
CA LEU A 305 16.73 -19.93 -4.27
C LEU A 305 15.48 -20.71 -4.71
N LEU A 306 14.28 -20.15 -4.49
CA LEU A 306 13.02 -20.77 -4.91
C LEU A 306 12.89 -20.84 -6.44
N PHE A 307 13.32 -19.81 -7.16
CA PHE A 307 13.29 -19.76 -8.62
C PHE A 307 14.25 -20.78 -9.24
N THR A 308 15.46 -20.92 -8.68
CA THR A 308 16.43 -21.94 -9.10
C THR A 308 15.91 -23.35 -8.78
N ALA A 309 15.31 -23.55 -7.60
CA ALA A 309 14.71 -24.83 -7.22
C ALA A 309 13.50 -25.23 -8.09
N ALA A 310 12.77 -24.26 -8.66
CA ALA A 310 11.62 -24.51 -9.51
C ALA A 310 11.98 -24.68 -11.00
N ILE A 311 12.91 -23.89 -11.55
CA ILE A 311 13.26 -23.92 -12.97
C ILE A 311 14.10 -25.14 -13.34
N THR A 312 15.03 -25.55 -12.49
CA THR A 312 15.92 -26.68 -12.77
C THR A 312 15.14 -27.99 -13.05
N PRO A 313 14.17 -28.41 -12.23
CA PRO A 313 13.35 -29.59 -12.54
C PRO A 313 12.45 -29.37 -13.76
N LEU A 314 11.92 -28.17 -13.98
CA LEU A 314 11.07 -27.88 -15.14
C LEU A 314 11.86 -28.01 -16.46
N HIS A 315 13.09 -27.51 -16.50
CA HIS A 315 14.00 -27.63 -17.64
C HIS A 315 14.41 -29.08 -17.88
N CYS A 316 14.68 -29.85 -16.83
CA CYS A 316 14.96 -31.29 -16.93
C CYS A 316 13.76 -32.07 -17.49
N CYS A 317 12.53 -31.77 -17.03
CA CYS A 317 11.31 -32.38 -17.55
C CYS A 317 11.05 -32.03 -19.02
N TYR A 318 11.27 -30.76 -19.41
CA TYR A 318 11.12 -30.31 -20.79
C TYR A 318 12.15 -30.98 -21.71
N HIS A 319 13.41 -31.06 -21.29
CA HIS A 319 14.45 -31.71 -22.08
C HIS A 319 14.20 -33.21 -22.25
N SER A 320 13.77 -33.90 -21.18
CA SER A 320 13.44 -35.33 -21.21
C SER A 320 12.24 -35.63 -22.10
N SER A 321 11.19 -34.80 -22.06
CA SER A 321 10.00 -34.95 -22.90
C SER A 321 10.28 -34.65 -24.37
N SER A 322 11.12 -33.66 -24.67
CA SER A 322 11.56 -33.36 -26.04
C SER A 322 12.39 -34.52 -26.64
N LEU A 323 13.31 -35.10 -25.84
CA LEU A 323 14.10 -36.24 -26.27
C LEU A 323 13.22 -37.47 -26.55
N LEU A 324 12.24 -37.74 -25.67
CA LEU A 324 11.27 -38.82 -25.83
C LEU A 324 10.41 -38.62 -27.09
N LEU A 325 9.94 -37.40 -27.34
CA LEU A 325 9.15 -37.08 -28.53
C LEU A 325 9.96 -37.27 -29.82
N SER A 326 11.24 -36.86 -29.82
CA SER A 326 12.16 -37.06 -30.94
C SER A 326 12.42 -38.55 -31.21
N LEU A 327 12.58 -39.36 -30.16
CA LEU A 327 12.74 -40.81 -30.24
C LEU A 327 11.49 -41.49 -30.82
N LEU A 328 10.30 -41.13 -30.31
CA LEU A 328 9.01 -41.64 -30.81
C LEU A 328 8.76 -41.24 -32.28
N PHE A 329 9.07 -40.00 -32.64
CA PHE A 329 8.93 -39.50 -34.01
C PHE A 329 9.87 -40.24 -34.98
N THR A 330 11.12 -40.47 -34.58
CA THR A 330 12.11 -41.21 -35.37
C THR A 330 11.72 -42.69 -35.51
N ALA A 331 11.23 -43.30 -34.43
CA ALA A 331 10.73 -44.67 -34.43
C ALA A 331 9.51 -44.86 -35.36
N ALA A 332 8.65 -43.85 -35.49
CA ALA A 332 7.49 -43.89 -36.38
C ALA A 332 7.84 -43.63 -37.87
N ILE A 333 8.72 -42.65 -38.16
CA ILE A 333 9.04 -42.26 -39.54
C ILE A 333 9.95 -43.26 -40.26
N THR A 334 10.90 -43.87 -39.56
CA THR A 334 11.85 -44.80 -40.17
C THR A 334 11.18 -46.00 -40.87
N PRO A 335 10.24 -46.73 -40.24
CA PRO A 335 9.50 -47.80 -40.91
C PRO A 335 8.58 -47.27 -42.02
N LEU A 336 7.94 -46.11 -41.84
CA LEU A 336 7.09 -45.50 -42.87
C LEU A 336 7.90 -45.18 -44.14
N ARG A 337 9.11 -44.62 -43.99
CA ARG A 337 10.02 -44.32 -45.11
C ARG A 337 10.53 -45.59 -45.79
N ARG A 338 10.81 -46.65 -45.03
CA ARG A 338 11.17 -47.97 -45.59
C ARG A 338 10.01 -48.59 -46.38
N TYR A 339 8.79 -48.47 -45.88
CA TYR A 339 7.58 -48.96 -46.55
C TYR A 339 7.31 -48.19 -47.86
N TYR A 340 7.46 -46.87 -47.83
CA TYR A 340 7.34 -46.02 -49.02
C TYR A 340 8.42 -46.34 -50.06
N HIS A 341 9.68 -46.52 -49.64
CA HIS A 341 10.75 -46.83 -50.56
C HIS A 341 10.61 -48.21 -51.21
N SER A 342 10.24 -49.24 -50.42
CA SER A 342 10.02 -50.59 -50.92
C SER A 342 8.83 -50.68 -51.88
N SER A 343 7.71 -49.99 -51.57
CA SER A 343 6.55 -49.92 -52.47
C SER A 343 6.86 -49.17 -53.78
N SER A 344 7.63 -48.08 -53.73
CA SER A 344 8.09 -47.36 -54.93
C SER A 344 9.00 -48.22 -55.82
N LEU A 345 9.92 -48.98 -55.21
CA LEU A 345 10.81 -49.88 -55.95
C LEU A 345 10.03 -51.03 -56.62
N LEU A 346 9.04 -51.59 -55.92
CA LEU A 346 8.15 -52.62 -56.45
C LEU A 346 7.36 -52.10 -57.65
N LEU A 347 6.81 -50.88 -57.54
CA LEU A 347 6.06 -50.24 -58.62
C LEU A 347 6.96 -49.97 -59.85
N SER A 348 8.20 -49.54 -59.64
CA SER A 348 9.18 -49.34 -60.71
C SER A 348 9.54 -50.66 -61.41
N LEU A 349 9.72 -51.75 -60.67
CA LEU A 349 9.96 -53.08 -61.23
C LEU A 349 8.79 -53.56 -62.09
N PHE A 350 7.54 -53.41 -61.59
CA PHE A 350 6.34 -53.76 -62.36
C PHE A 350 6.22 -52.93 -63.64
N PHE A 351 6.48 -51.63 -63.55
CA PHE A 351 6.41 -50.73 -64.70
C PHE A 351 7.48 -51.06 -65.76
N THR A 352 8.70 -51.37 -65.32
CA THR A 352 9.79 -51.77 -66.21
C THR A 352 9.49 -53.09 -66.89
N ALA A 353 9.00 -54.10 -66.15
CA ALA A 353 8.60 -55.39 -66.69
C ALA A 353 7.50 -55.25 -67.75
N ALA A 354 6.49 -54.42 -67.47
CA ALA A 354 5.40 -54.14 -68.41
C ALA A 354 5.91 -53.47 -69.71
N ILE A 355 6.81 -52.49 -69.61
CA ILE A 355 7.42 -51.84 -70.78
C ILE A 355 8.26 -52.83 -71.58
N THR A 356 9.11 -53.64 -70.95
CA THR A 356 9.90 -54.66 -71.66
C THR A 356 9.04 -55.69 -72.36
N HIS A 357 7.92 -56.09 -71.76
CA HIS A 357 6.96 -57.00 -72.38
C HIS A 357 6.28 -56.33 -73.59
N LEU A 358 5.83 -55.08 -73.44
CA LEU A 358 5.21 -54.32 -74.52
C LEU A 358 6.16 -54.11 -75.69
N HIS A 359 7.43 -53.78 -75.41
CA HIS A 359 8.48 -53.63 -76.42
C HIS A 359 8.80 -54.95 -77.12
N SER A 360 8.85 -56.06 -76.38
CA SER A 360 9.06 -57.40 -76.97
C SER A 360 7.90 -57.81 -77.87
N CYS A 361 6.65 -57.55 -77.45
CA CYS A 361 5.47 -57.76 -78.29
C CYS A 361 5.54 -56.89 -79.54
N TYR A 362 5.83 -55.59 -79.40
CA TYR A 362 5.93 -54.67 -80.54
C TYR A 362 7.01 -55.10 -81.53
N HIS A 363 8.20 -55.48 -81.05
CA HIS A 363 9.30 -55.94 -81.89
C HIS A 363 8.94 -57.25 -82.61
N SER A 364 8.28 -58.19 -81.92
CA SER A 364 7.82 -59.45 -82.52
C SER A 364 6.77 -59.20 -83.60
N SER A 365 5.81 -58.31 -83.34
CA SER A 365 4.78 -57.90 -84.31
C SER A 365 5.39 -57.21 -85.53
N SER A 366 6.37 -56.34 -85.33
CA SER A 366 7.08 -55.64 -86.41
C SER A 366 7.90 -56.60 -87.26
N LEU A 367 8.55 -57.60 -86.65
CA LEU A 367 9.29 -58.64 -87.37
C LEU A 367 8.35 -59.55 -88.17
N LEU A 368 7.20 -59.92 -87.59
CA LEU A 368 6.15 -60.68 -88.27
C LEU A 368 5.59 -59.88 -89.46
N LEU A 369 5.33 -58.59 -89.28
CA LEU A 369 4.85 -57.71 -90.35
C LEU A 369 5.91 -57.56 -91.45
N SER A 370 7.19 -57.41 -91.09
CA SER A 370 8.30 -57.39 -92.04
C SER A 370 8.41 -58.71 -92.82
N LEU A 371 8.27 -59.86 -92.16
CA LEU A 371 8.28 -61.17 -92.83
C LEU A 371 7.10 -61.30 -93.80
N ILE A 372 5.88 -60.93 -93.38
CA ILE A 372 4.69 -60.93 -94.25
C ILE A 372 4.88 -59.96 -95.44
N PHE A 373 5.49 -58.79 -95.22
CA PHE A 373 5.72 -57.82 -96.28
C PHE A 373 6.83 -58.27 -97.26
N THR A 374 7.86 -58.95 -96.75
CA THR A 374 8.94 -59.50 -97.60
C THR A 374 8.43 -60.68 -98.43
N ASP A 375 7.61 -61.56 -97.82
CA ASP A 375 6.95 -62.70 -98.49
C ASP A 375 5.97 -62.21 -99.58
N ALA A 376 5.20 -61.16 -99.29
CA ALA A 376 4.29 -60.53 -100.26
C ALA A 376 5.04 -59.85 -101.42
N ILE A 377 6.25 -59.32 -101.21
CA ILE A 377 7.07 -58.72 -102.27
C ILE A 377 7.76 -59.79 -103.12
N THR A 378 8.18 -60.92 -102.54
CA THR A 378 8.78 -62.03 -103.31
C THR A 378 7.78 -62.81 -104.16
N HIS A 379 6.48 -62.74 -103.86
CA HIS A 379 5.41 -63.39 -104.62
C HIS A 379 4.76 -62.52 -105.71
N LEU A 380 5.29 -61.32 -105.99
CA LEU A 380 4.71 -60.37 -106.96
C LEU A 380 5.51 -60.21 -108.27
N HIS A 381 6.35 -61.17 -108.66
CA HIS A 381 7.04 -61.20 -109.96
C HIS A 381 6.98 -62.55 -110.65
#